data_AF-A0A6J4UFT8-F1
#
_entry.id   AF-A0A6J4UFT8-F1
#
_cell.length_a   1.000
_cell.length_b   1.000
_cell.length_c   1.000
_cell.angle_alpha   90.00
_cell.angle_beta   90.00
_cell.angle_gamma   90.00
#
_symmetry.space_group_name_H-M   'P 1'
#
loop_
_entity.id
_entity.type
_entity.pdbx_description
1 polymer ?
#
loop_
_entity_poly.entity_id
_entity_poly.type
_entity_poly.pdbx_seq_one_letter_code
_entity_poly.pdbx_strand_id
1 'polypeptide(L)' 'GDQETAGVAVPVAIRTLDRVASKGVIHRNNAARRKSRLIKKFHALSATA' A
#
# COMPACT_ATOMS: atom_id res chain seq x y z
N GLY A 1 -7.33 -13.92 5.68
CA GLY A 1 -7.66 -12.91 4.65
C GLY A 1 -7.02 -13.38 3.38
N ASP A 2 -7.75 -13.34 2.25
CA ASP A 2 -7.28 -13.93 0.99
C ASP A 2 -6.00 -13.26 0.49
N GLN A 3 -4.91 -14.03 0.47
CA GLN A 3 -3.61 -13.58 -0.04
C GLN A 3 -3.68 -13.20 -1.52
N GLU A 4 -4.50 -13.90 -2.30
CA GLU A 4 -4.63 -13.67 -3.75
C GLU A 4 -5.24 -12.31 -4.06
N THR A 5 -6.33 -11.95 -3.37
CA THR A 5 -6.98 -10.65 -3.52
C THR A 5 -6.07 -9.52 -3.03
N ALA A 6 -5.34 -9.74 -1.93
CA ALA A 6 -4.37 -8.80 -1.40
C ALA A 6 -3.19 -8.57 -2.36
N GLY A 7 -2.71 -9.62 -3.03
CA GLY A 7 -1.61 -9.55 -4.00
C GLY A 7 -1.92 -8.63 -5.19
N VAL A 8 -3.17 -8.59 -5.64
CA VAL A 8 -3.62 -7.71 -6.74
C VAL A 8 -3.96 -6.30 -6.24
N ALA A 9 -4.56 -6.18 -5.05
CA ALA A 9 -5.01 -4.91 -4.51
C ALA A 9 -3.86 -4.00 -4.03
N VAL A 10 -2.80 -4.58 -3.45
CA VAL A 10 -1.67 -3.82 -2.89
C VAL A 10 -0.93 -2.98 -3.95
N PRO A 11 -0.55 -3.51 -5.13
CA PRO A 11 0.05 -2.72 -6.20
C PRO A 11 -0.82 -1.56 -6.69
N VAL A 12 -2.14 -1.78 -6.82
CA VAL A 12 -3.09 -0.75 -7.25
C VAL A 12 -3.18 0.38 -6.21
N ALA A 13 -3.22 0.02 -4.93
CA ALA A 13 -3.22 0.99 -3.84
C ALA A 13 -1.91 1.81 -3.81
N ILE A 14 -0.75 1.18 -4.00
CA ILE A 14 0.56 1.87 -4.08
C ILE A 14 0.55 2.88 -5.23
N ARG A 15 0.12 2.47 -6.43
CA ARG A 15 0.06 3.34 -7.62
C ARG A 15 -0.89 4.52 -7.40
N THR A 16 -2.00 4.29 -6.71
CA THR A 16 -2.97 5.34 -6.39
C THR A 16 -2.39 6.34 -5.39
N LEU A 17 -1.71 5.87 -4.34
CA LEU A 17 -1.02 6.74 -3.38
C LEU A 17 0.03 7.62 -4.05
N ASP A 18 0.80 7.07 -4.99
CA ASP A 18 1.78 7.85 -5.76
C ASP A 18 1.15 8.92 -6.64
N ARG A 19 0.06 8.56 -7.33
CA ARG A 19 -0.69 9.49 -8.16
C ARG A 19 -1.27 10.64 -7.33
N VAL A 20 -1.79 10.34 -6.15
CA VAL A 20 -2.37 11.35 -5.23
C VAL A 20 -1.27 12.22 -4.62
N ALA A 21 -0.08 11.66 -4.36
CA ALA A 21 1.07 12.42 -3.88
C ALA A 21 1.63 13.36 -4.95
N SER A 22 1.72 12.90 -6.21
CA SER A 22 2.18 13.71 -7.34
C SER A 22 1.18 14.82 -7.70
N LYS A 23 -0.11 14.62 -7.44
CA LYS A 23 -1.15 15.68 -7.51
C LYS A 23 -1.13 16.66 -6.33
N GLY A 24 -0.25 16.47 -5.34
CA GLY A 24 -0.15 17.35 -4.16
C GLY A 24 -1.26 17.19 -3.12
N VAL A 25 -2.21 16.28 -3.32
CA VAL A 25 -3.33 16.05 -2.38
C VAL A 25 -2.84 15.47 -1.05
N ILE A 26 -1.77 14.67 -1.09
CA ILE A 26 -1.07 14.20 0.12
C ILE A 26 0.41 14.53 0.02
N HIS A 27 1.03 14.91 1.14
CA HIS A 27 2.46 15.12 1.20
C HIS A 27 3.24 13.82 0.92
N ARG A 28 4.40 13.92 0.25
CA ARG A 28 5.28 12.77 -0.09
C ARG A 28 5.57 11.86 1.11
N ASN A 29 5.82 12.43 2.29
CA ASN A 29 6.08 11.67 3.52
C ASN A 29 4.82 10.98 4.06
N ASN A 30 3.62 11.50 3.80
CA ASN A 30 2.37 10.83 4.15
C ASN A 30 2.12 9.64 3.22
N ALA A 31 2.34 9.81 1.92
CA ALA A 31 2.28 8.73 0.94
C ALA A 31 3.26 7.59 1.29
N ALA A 32 4.52 7.92 1.57
CA ALA A 32 5.55 6.96 1.97
C ALA A 32 5.16 6.19 3.26
N ARG A 33 4.65 6.89 4.28
CA ARG A 33 4.16 6.26 5.52
C ARG A 33 2.99 5.30 5.24
N ARG A 34 2.03 5.68 4.40
CA ARG A 34 0.89 4.84 4.02
C ARG A 34 1.33 3.59 3.25
N LYS A 35 2.25 3.73 2.30
CA LYS A 35 2.85 2.60 1.56
C LYS A 35 3.56 1.62 2.49
N SER A 36 4.43 2.13 3.36
CA SER A 36 5.18 1.31 4.32
C SER A 36 4.24 0.50 5.23
N ARG A 37 3.18 1.14 5.75
CA ARG A 37 2.15 0.45 6.55
C ARG A 37 1.41 -0.62 5.77
N LEU A 38 1.05 -0.36 4.51
CA LEU A 38 0.34 -1.31 3.67
C LEU A 38 1.19 -2.58 3.42
N ILE A 39 2.45 -2.39 3.04
CA ILE A 39 3.40 -3.48 2.81
C ILE A 39 3.63 -4.28 4.10
N LYS A 40 3.82 -3.59 5.24
CA LYS A 40 3.99 -4.27 6.53
C LYS A 40 2.79 -5.15 6.88
N LYS A 41 1.56 -4.69 6.61
CA LYS A 41 0.34 -5.49 6.82
C LYS A 41 0.27 -6.69 5.88
N PHE A 42 0.63 -6.50 4.61
CA PHE A 42 0.68 -7.59 3.63
C PHE A 42 1.69 -8.66 4.03
N HIS A 43 2.91 -8.27 4.43
CA HIS A 43 3.93 -9.19 4.92
C HIS A 43 3.52 -9.91 6.21
N ALA A 44 2.83 -9.22 7.13
CA ALA A 44 2.29 -9.86 8.32
C ALA A 44 1.23 -10.91 7.95
N LEU A 45 0.35 -10.59 7.01
CA LEU A 45 -0.63 -11.54 6.46
C LEU A 45 0.03 -12.73 5.75
N SER A 46 1.14 -12.50 5.05
CA SER A 46 1.86 -13.59 4.37
C SER A 46 2.70 -14.46 5.29
N ALA A 47 3.20 -13.91 6.40
CA ALA A 47 3.99 -14.65 7.37
C ALA A 47 3.14 -15.51 8.32
N THR A 48 1.84 -15.23 8.43
CA THR A 48 0.91 -15.95 9.33
C THR A 48 0.06 -16.98 8.58
N ALA A 49 0.21 -17.09 7.26
CA ALA A 49 -0.52 -18.00 6.38
C ALA A 49 0.38 -19.15 5.93
#